data_AF-A0ABD5E1Q3-F1
#
_entry.id   AF-A0ABD5E1Q3-F1
#
_cell.length_a   1.000
_cell.length_b   1.000
_cell.length_c   1.000
_cell.angle_alpha   90.00
_cell.angle_beta   90.00
_cell.angle_gamma   90.00
#
_symmetry.space_group_name_H-M   'P 1'
#
loop_
_entity.id
_entity.type
_entity.pdbx_description
1 polymer ?
#
loop_
_entity_poly.entity_id
_entity_poly.type
_entity_poly.pdbx_seq_one_letter_code
_entity_poly.pdbx_strand_id
1 'polypeptide(L)' 'MAEAEGVSQSAVSRIWRAFGVKPHIVEIWRLSTDPQFVTKARGVVSIYLA' A
#
# COMPACT_ATOMS: atom_id res chain seq x y z
N MET A 1 -13.81 -1.89 10.78
CA MET A 1 -14.09 -0.50 10.38
C MET A 1 -15.51 -0.08 10.77
N ALA A 2 -16.57 -0.70 10.23
CA ALA A 2 -17.96 -0.31 10.55
C ALA A 2 -18.27 -0.26 12.06
N GLU A 3 -17.90 -1.31 12.80
CA GLU A 3 -18.09 -1.39 14.26
C GLU A 3 -17.26 -0.35 15.04
N ALA A 4 -15.99 -0.14 14.63
CA ALA A 4 -15.10 0.83 15.26
C ALA A 4 -15.60 2.28 15.12
N GLU A 5 -16.31 2.57 14.04
CA GLU A 5 -16.88 3.90 13.73
C GLU A 5 -18.37 4.01 14.09
N GLY A 6 -18.98 2.96 14.65
CA GLY A 6 -20.40 2.95 15.02
C GLY A 6 -21.38 3.10 13.83
N VAL A 7 -20.94 2.76 12.62
CA VAL A 7 -21.74 2.89 11.40
C VAL A 7 -22.13 1.54 10.80
N SER A 8 -23.19 1.51 10.00
CA SER A 8 -23.58 0.30 9.29
C SER A 8 -22.58 -0.08 8.19
N GLN A 9 -22.46 -1.37 7.90
CA GLN A 9 -21.63 -1.87 6.79
C GLN A 9 -22.01 -1.24 5.43
N SER A 10 -23.30 -0.96 5.23
CA SER A 10 -23.79 -0.30 4.01
C SER A 10 -23.37 1.16 3.91
N ALA A 11 -23.17 1.87 5.04
CA ALA A 11 -22.59 3.21 5.05
C ALA A 11 -21.12 3.18 4.63
N VAL A 12 -20.33 2.25 5.19
CA VAL A 12 -18.92 2.07 4.81
C VAL A 12 -18.77 1.75 3.32
N SER A 13 -19.59 0.84 2.80
CA SER A 13 -19.57 0.46 1.37
C SER A 13 -19.90 1.64 0.44
N ARG A 14 -20.87 2.48 0.81
CA ARG A 14 -21.20 3.71 0.06
C ARG A 14 -20.05 4.70 0.05
N ILE A 15 -19.41 4.92 1.20
CA ILE A 15 -18.25 5.81 1.32
C ILE A 15 -17.11 5.30 0.44
N TRP A 16 -16.77 4.01 0.50
CA TRP A 16 -15.72 3.45 -0.35
C TRP A 16 -16.01 3.62 -1.84
N ARG A 17 -17.26 3.39 -2.27
CA ARG A 17 -17.67 3.62 -3.67
C ARG A 17 -17.58 5.09 -4.07
N ALA A 18 -17.98 6.02 -3.19
CA ALA A 18 -17.95 7.45 -3.46
C ALA A 18 -16.51 7.99 -3.63
N PHE A 19 -15.55 7.45 -2.87
CA PHE A 19 -14.15 7.89 -2.88
C PHE A 19 -13.22 6.94 -3.66
N GLY A 20 -13.75 5.90 -4.31
CA GLY A 20 -12.95 4.92 -5.05
C GLY A 20 -12.01 4.09 -4.17
N VAL A 21 -12.26 4.00 -2.87
CA VAL A 21 -11.43 3.23 -1.93
C VAL A 21 -11.60 1.74 -2.23
N LYS A 22 -10.47 1.06 -2.46
CA LYS A 22 -10.42 -0.39 -2.69
C LYS A 22 -9.79 -1.06 -1.48
N PRO A 23 -10.58 -1.50 -0.47
CA PRO A 23 -10.05 -2.01 0.80
C PRO A 23 -9.25 -3.31 0.66
N HIS A 24 -9.41 -4.02 -0.46
CA HIS A 24 -8.67 -5.23 -0.79
C HIS A 24 -7.33 -4.95 -1.50
N ILE A 25 -7.10 -3.72 -1.97
CA ILE A 25 -5.81 -3.31 -2.53
C ILE A 25 -5.00 -2.71 -1.40
N VAL A 26 -4.15 -3.56 -0.84
CA VAL A 26 -3.13 -3.15 0.13
C VAL A 26 -1.80 -3.29 -0.58
N GLU A 27 -1.07 -2.19 -0.72
CA GLU A 27 0.30 -2.26 -1.23
C GLU A 27 1.17 -2.94 -0.17
N ILE A 28 1.58 -4.17 -0.46
CA ILE A 28 2.50 -4.90 0.38
C ILE A 28 3.90 -4.49 -0.04
N TRP A 29 4.56 -3.68 0.78
CA TRP A 29 5.99 -3.42 0.59
C TRP A 29 6.78 -4.66 1.03
N ARG A 30 7.37 -5.36 0.07
CA ARG A 30 8.31 -6.44 0.35
C ARG A 30 9.73 -5.88 0.32
N LEU A 31 10.31 -5.69 1.51
CA LEU A 31 11.75 -5.55 1.62
C LEU A 31 12.40 -6.87 1.24
N SER A 32 13.34 -6.84 0.30
CA SER A 32 14.12 -8.02 -0.03
C SER A 32 14.95 -8.44 1.20
N THR A 33 14.95 -9.73 1.53
CA THR A 33 15.81 -10.32 2.56
C THR A 33 17.21 -10.63 2.04
N ASP A 34 17.51 -10.23 0.82
CA ASP A 34 18.81 -10.41 0.19
C ASP A 34 19.91 -9.68 0.98
N PRO A 35 20.96 -10.37 1.46
CA PRO A 35 22.09 -9.74 2.14
C PRO A 35 22.78 -8.63 1.32
N GLN A 36 22.65 -8.67 -0.01
CA GLN A 36 23.21 -7.69 -0.94
C GLN A 36 22.19 -6.64 -1.41
N PHE A 37 21.01 -6.56 -0.80
CA PHE A 37 19.93 -5.64 -1.20
C PHE A 37 20.43 -4.20 -1.40
N VAL A 38 21.21 -3.69 -0.43
CA VAL A 38 21.72 -2.30 -0.46
C VAL A 38 22.61 -2.05 -1.68
N THR A 39 23.50 -3.00 -2.02
CA THR A 39 24.39 -2.87 -3.17
C THR A 39 23.61 -2.87 -4.47
N LYS A 40 22.62 -3.74 -4.61
CA LYS A 40 21.76 -3.82 -5.80
C LYS A 40 20.89 -2.57 -5.95
N ALA A 41 20.30 -2.09 -4.85
CA ALA A 41 19.50 -0.88 -4.83
C ALA A 41 20.32 0.35 -5.25
N ARG A 42 21.56 0.48 -4.75
CA ARG A 42 22.46 1.57 -5.16
C ARG A 42 22.78 1.52 -6.64
N GLY A 43 23.06 0.34 -7.21
CA GLY A 43 23.31 0.20 -8.64
C GLY A 43 22.15 0.70 -9.51
N VAL A 44 20.91 0.44 -9.11
CA VAL A 44 19.71 0.93 -9.81
C VAL A 44 19.47 2.42 -9.56
N VAL A 45 19.71 2.94 -8.36
CA VAL A 45 19.52 4.38 -8.10
C VAL A 45 20.54 5.22 -8.89
N SER A 46 21.78 4.74 -9.01
CA SER A 46 22.84 5.42 -9.75
C SER A 46 22.53 5.65 -11.23
N ILE A 47 21.69 4.83 -11.87
CA ILE A 47 21.29 5.05 -13.28
C ILE A 47 20.26 6.19 -13.45
N TYR A 48 19.54 6.57 -12.38
CA TYR A 48 18.51 7.61 -12.44
C TYR A 48 18.99 8.96 -11.92
N LEU A 49 20.07 8.98 -11.15
CA LEU A 49 20.63 10.20 -10.56
C LEU A 49 21.92 10.69 -11.26
N ALA A 50 22.22 10.16 -12.45
CA ALA A 50 23.26 10.69 -13.33
C ALA A 50 22.78 11.97 -14.00
#